data_AF-W8AZU0-F1
#
_entry.id   AF-W8AZU0-F1
#
_cell.length_a   1.000
_cell.length_b   1.000
_cell.length_c   1.000
_cell.angle_alpha   90.00
_cell.angle_beta   90.00
_cell.angle_gamma   90.00
#
_symmetry.space_group_name_H-M   'P 1'
#
loop_
_entity.id
_entity.type
_entity.pdbx_description
1 polymer ?
#
loop_
_entity_poly.entity_id
_entity_poly.type
_entity_poly.pdbx_seq_one_letter_code
_entity_poly.pdbx_strand_id
1 'polypeptide(L)'
;MKSKQKSINPHTYTHTNEKNYAAAAKIFGKLTHQHPDKPEGFLGQARSLDKLADKQRSNSLLSQALQAYKRYLALGDAIADLAQFRAAAERCIERMRFMGKLVWLSLHAGGGSASAIN
;
A
#
# COMPACT_ATOMS: atom_id res chain seq x y z
N MET A 1 -33.83 -23.13 25.86
CA MET A 1 -33.41 -22.28 24.72
C MET A 1 -32.03 -21.70 25.03
N LYS A 2 -30.95 -22.29 24.54
CA LYS A 2 -29.58 -21.74 24.67
C LYS A 2 -28.92 -21.85 23.30
N SER A 3 -28.94 -20.75 22.55
CA SER A 3 -28.33 -20.61 21.23
C SER A 3 -26.82 -20.79 21.38
N LYS A 4 -26.25 -21.78 20.69
CA LYS A 4 -24.82 -22.06 20.71
C LYS A 4 -24.08 -20.93 20.00
N GLN A 5 -23.31 -20.17 20.77
CA GLN A 5 -22.30 -19.23 20.31
C GLN A 5 -21.33 -19.99 19.40
N LYS A 6 -21.43 -19.78 18.09
CA LYS A 6 -20.52 -20.39 17.10
C LYS A 6 -19.18 -19.66 17.21
N SER A 7 -18.20 -20.32 17.83
CA SER A 7 -16.82 -19.87 17.90
C SER A 7 -16.30 -19.58 16.49
N ILE A 8 -16.03 -18.32 16.19
CA ILE A 8 -15.50 -17.87 14.91
C ILE A 8 -13.98 -17.88 15.05
N ASN A 9 -13.35 -18.98 14.63
CA ASN A 9 -11.88 -19.08 14.61
C ASN A 9 -11.30 -18.05 13.60
N PRO A 10 -10.36 -17.16 14.00
CA PRO A 10 -9.93 -16.02 13.19
C PRO A 10 -8.85 -16.32 12.12
N HIS A 11 -8.52 -17.58 11.83
CA HIS A 11 -7.32 -17.90 11.03
C HIS A 11 -7.54 -18.41 9.59
N THR A 12 -8.75 -18.38 9.04
CA THR A 12 -9.00 -18.94 7.68
C THR A 12 -9.51 -17.95 6.62
N TYR A 13 -9.34 -16.63 6.80
CA TYR A 13 -9.78 -15.61 5.81
C TYR A 13 -8.68 -15.00 4.93
N THR A 14 -7.45 -15.51 4.97
CA THR A 14 -6.32 -14.82 4.36
C THR A 14 -5.98 -15.25 2.94
N HIS A 15 -6.34 -16.46 2.50
CA HIS A 15 -5.88 -16.99 1.20
C HIS A 15 -6.72 -16.51 -0.01
N THR A 16 -8.00 -16.18 0.17
CA THR A 16 -8.87 -15.64 -0.89
C THR A 16 -8.65 -14.16 -1.16
N ASN A 17 -8.33 -13.38 -0.13
CA ASN A 17 -8.18 -11.93 -0.26
C ASN A 17 -6.95 -11.51 -1.05
N GLU A 18 -5.86 -12.28 -1.03
CA GLU A 18 -4.62 -11.96 -1.77
C GLU A 18 -4.81 -12.01 -3.30
N LYS A 19 -5.48 -13.07 -3.80
CA LYS A 19 -5.91 -13.12 -5.21
C LYS A 19 -6.87 -11.97 -5.54
N ASN A 20 -7.74 -11.61 -4.60
CA ASN A 20 -8.67 -10.51 -4.79
C ASN A 20 -7.96 -9.13 -4.84
N TYR A 21 -6.91 -8.89 -4.04
CA TYR A 21 -6.17 -7.62 -4.08
C TYR A 21 -5.35 -7.46 -5.36
N ALA A 22 -4.73 -8.54 -5.86
CA ALA A 22 -4.03 -8.50 -7.14
C ALA A 22 -5.00 -8.26 -8.31
N ALA A 23 -6.15 -8.95 -8.31
CA ALA A 23 -7.19 -8.72 -9.30
C ALA A 23 -7.77 -7.30 -9.21
N ALA A 24 -8.05 -6.82 -8.00
CA ALA A 24 -8.55 -5.47 -7.73
C ALA A 24 -7.54 -4.42 -8.22
N ALA A 25 -6.25 -4.55 -7.89
CA ALA A 25 -5.22 -3.63 -8.37
C ALA A 25 -5.16 -3.57 -9.90
N LYS A 26 -5.35 -4.70 -10.59
CA LYS A 26 -5.40 -4.76 -12.06
C LYS A 26 -6.67 -4.13 -12.63
N ILE A 27 -7.82 -4.33 -12.00
CA ILE A 27 -9.09 -3.71 -12.40
C ILE A 27 -9.01 -2.20 -12.19
N PHE A 28 -8.56 -1.75 -11.02
CA PHE A 28 -8.37 -0.34 -10.73
C PHE A 28 -7.33 0.29 -11.65
N GLY A 29 -6.25 -0.41 -12.00
CA GLY A 29 -5.29 0.07 -13.00
C GLY A 29 -5.89 0.28 -14.39
N LYS A 30 -6.89 -0.53 -14.79
CA LYS A 30 -7.66 -0.27 -16.02
C LYS A 30 -8.62 0.90 -15.85
N LEU A 31 -9.29 0.99 -14.70
CA LEU A 31 -10.21 2.08 -14.39
C LEU A 31 -9.49 3.43 -14.32
N THR A 32 -8.29 3.51 -13.76
CA THR A 32 -7.49 4.75 -13.72
C THR A 32 -6.97 5.14 -15.10
N HIS A 33 -6.80 4.17 -16.00
CA HIS A 33 -6.50 4.45 -17.41
C HIS A 33 -7.72 4.99 -18.17
N GLN A 34 -8.90 4.42 -17.92
CA GLN A 34 -10.16 4.82 -18.58
C GLN A 34 -10.75 6.12 -18.00
N HIS A 35 -10.55 6.35 -16.71
CA HIS A 35 -11.06 7.49 -15.95
C HIS A 35 -9.91 8.13 -15.14
N PRO A 36 -8.96 8.79 -15.81
CA PRO A 36 -7.84 9.45 -15.13
C PRO A 36 -8.28 10.68 -14.31
N ASP A 37 -9.49 11.16 -14.54
CA ASP A 37 -10.18 12.25 -13.84
C ASP A 37 -10.73 11.84 -12.47
N LYS A 38 -10.90 10.53 -12.22
CA LYS A 38 -11.53 10.03 -10.99
C LYS A 38 -10.49 9.64 -9.93
N PRO A 39 -10.38 10.38 -8.82
CA PRO A 39 -9.40 10.09 -7.78
C PRO A 39 -9.68 8.75 -7.08
N GLU A 40 -10.94 8.35 -6.93
CA GLU A 40 -11.36 7.12 -6.23
C GLU A 40 -10.69 5.85 -6.80
N GLY A 41 -10.48 5.80 -8.11
CA GLY A 41 -9.80 4.68 -8.77
C GLY A 41 -8.35 4.53 -8.31
N PHE A 42 -7.64 5.64 -8.17
CA PHE A 42 -6.27 5.66 -7.67
C PHE A 42 -6.20 5.25 -6.18
N LEU A 43 -7.17 5.67 -5.38
CA LEU A 43 -7.24 5.28 -3.96
C LEU A 43 -7.48 3.77 -3.80
N GLY A 44 -8.41 3.20 -4.58
CA GLY A 44 -8.69 1.76 -4.60
C GLY A 44 -7.49 0.93 -5.05
N GLN A 45 -6.80 1.39 -6.09
CA GLN A 45 -5.55 0.80 -6.56
C GLN A 45 -4.47 0.83 -5.48
N ALA A 46 -4.23 1.99 -4.88
CA ALA A 46 -3.20 2.18 -3.87
C ALA A 46 -3.42 1.29 -2.64
N ARG A 47 -4.66 1.21 -2.12
CA ARG A 47 -4.99 0.35 -0.98
C ARG A 47 -4.82 -1.14 -1.29
N SER A 48 -5.21 -1.56 -2.48
CA SER A 48 -5.07 -2.96 -2.91
C SER A 48 -3.59 -3.36 -3.04
N LEU A 49 -2.78 -2.48 -3.66
CA LEU A 49 -1.34 -2.67 -3.78
C LEU A 49 -0.63 -2.62 -2.41
N ASP A 50 -1.03 -1.71 -1.50
CA ASP A 50 -0.48 -1.62 -0.14
C ASP A 50 -0.68 -2.93 0.64
N LYS A 51 -1.91 -3.48 0.61
CA LYS A 51 -2.20 -4.76 1.26
C LYS A 51 -1.45 -5.92 0.61
N LEU A 52 -1.36 -5.93 -0.72
CA LEU A 52 -0.61 -6.95 -1.44
C LEU A 52 0.91 -6.87 -1.14
N ALA A 53 1.44 -5.65 -1.04
CA ALA A 53 2.84 -5.39 -0.71
C ALA A 53 3.18 -5.85 0.72
N ASP A 54 2.32 -5.56 1.70
CA ASP A 54 2.47 -6.06 3.08
C ASP A 54 2.50 -7.60 3.12
N LYS A 55 1.62 -8.25 2.35
CA LYS A 55 1.51 -9.71 2.31
C LYS A 55 2.71 -10.37 1.65
N GLN A 56 3.09 -9.88 0.47
CA GLN A 56 4.23 -10.41 -0.29
C GLN A 56 5.58 -9.90 0.21
N ARG A 57 5.58 -8.94 1.15
CA ARG A 57 6.77 -8.22 1.62
C ARG A 57 7.59 -7.67 0.45
N SER A 58 6.90 -7.15 -0.56
CA SER A 58 7.52 -6.69 -1.80
C SER A 58 7.63 -5.17 -1.82
N ASN A 59 8.87 -4.67 -1.75
CA ASN A 59 9.18 -3.25 -1.84
C ASN A 59 8.79 -2.67 -3.21
N SER A 60 8.80 -3.48 -4.29
CA SER A 60 8.36 -3.05 -5.62
C SER A 60 6.86 -2.75 -5.65
N LEU A 61 6.04 -3.63 -5.05
CA LEU A 61 4.60 -3.40 -4.93
C LEU A 61 4.29 -2.22 -4.02
N LEU A 62 5.06 -2.04 -2.95
CA LEU A 62 4.92 -0.89 -2.06
C LEU A 62 5.23 0.42 -2.79
N SER A 63 6.26 0.44 -3.63
CA SER A 63 6.61 1.61 -4.47
C SER A 63 5.48 1.93 -5.46
N GLN A 64 4.87 0.92 -6.08
CA GLN A 64 3.70 1.12 -6.95
C GLN A 64 2.48 1.66 -6.17
N ALA A 65 2.24 1.16 -4.96
CA ALA A 65 1.18 1.68 -4.08
C ALA A 65 1.41 3.16 -3.76
N LEU A 66 2.65 3.53 -3.44
CA LEU A 66 3.03 4.92 -3.18
C LEU A 66 2.83 5.82 -4.41
N GLN A 67 3.17 5.35 -5.61
CA GLN A 67 2.90 6.11 -6.82
C GLN A 67 1.41 6.35 -7.02
N ALA A 68 0.57 5.33 -6.79
CA ALA A 68 -0.88 5.48 -6.85
C ALA A 68 -1.42 6.46 -5.79
N TYR A 69 -0.92 6.40 -4.54
CA TYR A 69 -1.26 7.39 -3.52
C TYR A 69 -0.84 8.81 -3.91
N LYS A 70 0.35 9.00 -4.50
CA LYS A 70 0.80 10.31 -4.97
C LYS A 70 -0.11 10.86 -6.07
N ARG A 71 -0.53 10.01 -7.01
CA ARG A 71 -1.49 10.39 -8.08
C ARG A 71 -2.84 10.78 -7.49
N TYR A 72 -3.34 10.03 -6.51
CA TYR A 72 -4.55 10.38 -5.77
C TYR A 72 -4.43 11.75 -5.09
N LEU A 73 -3.31 12.01 -4.39
CA LEU A 73 -3.09 13.28 -3.70
C LEU A 73 -2.91 14.45 -4.67
N ALA A 74 -2.35 14.22 -5.86
CA ALA A 74 -2.23 15.21 -6.92
C ALA A 74 -3.59 15.61 -7.52
N LEU A 75 -4.60 14.74 -7.42
CA LEU A 75 -5.98 15.03 -7.80
C LEU A 75 -6.77 15.65 -6.62
N GLY A 76 -6.09 16.20 -5.61
CA GLY A 76 -6.66 16.77 -4.38
C GLY A 76 -7.90 17.64 -4.58
N ASP A 77 -7.89 18.47 -5.62
CA ASP A 77 -9.01 19.36 -5.97
C ASP A 77 -10.29 18.63 -6.40
N ALA A 78 -10.19 17.39 -6.91
CA ALA A 78 -11.33 16.57 -7.32
C ALA A 78 -11.89 15.71 -6.17
N ILE A 79 -11.29 15.76 -4.97
CA ILE A 79 -11.66 14.89 -3.85
C ILE A 79 -12.61 15.63 -2.91
N ALA A 80 -13.88 15.21 -2.91
CA ALA A 80 -14.90 15.78 -2.04
C ALA A 80 -14.72 15.39 -0.55
N ASP A 81 -14.11 14.24 -0.27
CA ASP A 81 -13.93 13.72 1.09
C ASP A 81 -12.52 14.04 1.64
N LEU A 82 -12.43 15.15 2.37
CA LEU A 82 -11.21 15.59 3.04
C LEU A 82 -10.70 14.61 4.12
N ALA A 83 -11.59 13.83 4.75
CA ALA A 83 -11.19 12.85 5.76
C ALA A 83 -10.48 11.67 5.10
N GLN A 84 -11.01 11.17 3.98
CA GLN A 84 -10.34 10.16 3.17
C GLN A 84 -9.04 10.67 2.57
N PHE A 85 -9.01 11.92 2.10
CA PHE A 85 -7.78 12.56 1.62
C PHE A 85 -6.68 12.54 2.67
N ARG A 86 -6.98 13.03 3.89
CA ARG A 86 -6.02 13.05 5.00
C ARG A 86 -5.57 11.64 5.38
N ALA A 87 -6.50 10.70 5.53
CA ALA A 87 -6.16 9.32 5.86
C ALA A 87 -5.24 8.68 4.79
N ALA A 88 -5.47 8.95 3.50
CA ALA A 88 -4.61 8.48 2.43
C ALA A 88 -3.23 9.15 2.45
N ALA A 89 -3.16 10.45 2.76
CA ALA A 89 -1.92 11.20 2.89
C ALA A 89 -1.06 10.67 4.06
N GLU A 90 -1.66 10.50 5.23
CA GLU A 90 -1.02 9.93 6.42
C GLU A 90 -0.46 8.54 6.12
N ARG A 91 -1.28 7.67 5.53
CA ARG A 91 -0.86 6.32 5.11
C ARG A 91 0.32 6.36 4.15
N CYS A 92 0.29 7.26 3.17
CA CYS A 92 1.38 7.46 2.21
C CYS A 92 2.67 7.89 2.93
N ILE A 93 2.58 8.85 3.85
CA ILE A 93 3.72 9.33 4.64
C ILE A 93 4.30 8.21 5.51
N GLU A 94 3.46 7.43 6.19
CA GLU A 94 3.91 6.28 6.99
C GLU A 94 4.69 5.27 6.13
N ARG A 95 4.17 4.92 4.95
CA ARG A 95 4.84 4.01 4.02
C ARG A 95 6.14 4.58 3.47
N MET A 96 6.17 5.86 3.11
CA MET A 96 7.40 6.54 2.69
C MET A 96 8.44 6.58 3.82
N ARG A 97 8.03 6.83 5.07
CA ARG A 97 8.92 6.76 6.24
C ARG A 97 9.45 5.36 6.47
N PHE A 98 8.62 4.33 6.31
CA PHE A 98 9.03 2.94 6.41
C PHE A 98 10.08 2.59 5.35
N MET A 99 9.84 2.99 4.08
CA MET A 99 10.82 2.83 3.01
C MET A 99 12.09 3.64 3.22
N GLY A 100 11.98 4.89 3.69
CA GLY A 100 13.13 5.74 3.99
C GLY A 100 14.01 5.17 5.11
N LYS A 101 13.40 4.58 6.16
CA LYS A 101 14.12 3.84 7.20
C LYS A 101 14.82 2.60 6.61
N LEU A 102 14.17 1.85 5.73
CA LEU A 102 14.77 0.70 5.03
C LEU A 102 15.96 1.10 4.16
N VAL A 103 15.85 2.21 3.42
CA VAL A 103 16.94 2.75 2.58
C VAL A 103 18.10 3.22 3.44
N TRP A 104 17.84 3.95 4.53
CA TRP A 104 18.89 4.40 5.44
C TRP A 104 19.63 3.23 6.10
N LEU A 105 18.90 2.21 6.58
CA LEU A 105 19.50 0.97 7.10
C LEU A 105 20.31 0.23 6.03
N SER A 106 19.83 0.14 4.79
CA SER A 106 20.58 -0.53 3.71
C SER A 106 21.85 0.21 3.32
N LEU A 107 21.86 1.55 3.39
CA LEU A 107 23.04 2.35 3.07
C LEU A 107 24.12 2.27 4.16
N HIS A 108 23.73 2.05 5.41
CA HIS A 108 24.65 2.03 6.57
C HIS A 108 24.97 0.62 7.09
N ALA A 109 24.20 -0.40 6.72
CA ALA A 109 24.47 -1.80 7.08
C ALA A 109 25.47 -2.51 6.13
N GLY A 110 25.95 -1.83 5.08
CA GLY A 110 26.83 -2.39 4.05
C GLY A 110 28.22 -1.74 3.94
N GLY A 111 28.81 -1.25 5.03
CA GLY A 111 30.05 -0.46 5.00
C GLY A 111 31.11 -0.86 6.02
N GLY A 112 31.18 -2.14 6.39
CA GLY A 112 32.32 -2.71 7.11
C GLY A 112 33.32 -3.31 6.14
N SER A 113 34.16 -2.50 5.51
CA SER A 113 35.46 -2.98 5.02
C SER A 113 36.52 -1.98 5.45
N ALA A 114 37.23 -2.37 6.50
CA ALA A 114 38.53 -1.81 6.83
C ALA A 114 39.40 -1.81 5.57
N SER A 115 39.73 -0.64 5.06
CA SER A 115 40.96 -0.44 4.31
C SER A 115 41.80 0.51 5.13
N ALA A 116 42.69 -0.10 5.91
CA ALA A 116 43.92 0.53 6.33
C ALA A 116 44.60 1.08 5.07
N ILE A 117 44.80 2.39 5.03
CA ILE A 117 45.78 3.01 4.17
C ILE A 117 46.78 3.71 5.08
N ASN A 118 47.94 3.07 5.11
CA ASN A 118 49.30 3.49 5.46
C ASN A 118 49.49 4.98 5.78
#